data_AF-A0A6J5WPL0-F1
#
_entry.id   AF-A0A6J5WPL0-F1
#
_cell.length_a   1.000
_cell.length_b   1.000
_cell.length_c   1.000
_cell.angle_alpha   90.00
_cell.angle_beta   90.00
_cell.angle_gamma   90.00
#
_symmetry.space_group_name_H-M   'P 1'
#
loop_
_entity.id
_entity.type
_entity.pdbx_description
1 polymer ?
#
loop_
_entity_poly.entity_id
_entity_poly.type
_entity_poly.pdbx_seq_one_letter_code
_entity_poly.pdbx_strand_id
1 'polypeptide(L)'
;MKQEQVLSMSRCPPSLQNGLEKMKKNVRALFTLAAKVSPTIIFVDEVDSMLGQRTRVGEHEAMRKIKNEFMTHWDGLLTKTGERILVLAATNRPFDLDEAIIRRVMVGLPSVENREMILKTLLSKEKVENLDFKERQKDMEKKKREAQGKSSEDASETKEEEKEDREITLRALNMEDMRQAKNQVAASFASEDQ
;
A
#
# COMPACT_ATOMS: atom_id res chain seq x y z
N MET A 1 4.37 -26.49 -16.17
CA MET A 1 4.67 -25.09 -15.79
C MET A 1 5.18 -25.10 -14.37
N LYS A 2 6.39 -24.59 -14.09
CA LYS A 2 6.88 -24.47 -12.71
C LYS A 2 6.17 -23.27 -12.09
N GLN A 3 5.48 -23.46 -10.96
CA GLN A 3 4.92 -22.34 -10.19
C GLN A 3 6.06 -21.42 -9.76
N GLU A 4 5.92 -20.13 -10.03
CA GLU A 4 6.84 -19.11 -9.48
C GLU A 4 6.61 -19.03 -7.97
N GLN A 5 7.68 -19.13 -7.18
CA GLN A 5 7.60 -18.98 -5.74
C GLN A 5 7.73 -17.51 -5.35
N VAL A 6 6.87 -17.05 -4.44
CA VAL A 6 6.93 -15.69 -3.88
C VAL A 6 7.49 -15.78 -2.47
N LEU A 7 8.60 -15.08 -2.22
CA LEU A 7 9.17 -14.90 -0.89
C LEU A 7 8.93 -13.45 -0.47
N SER A 8 8.37 -13.22 0.71
CA SER A 8 8.03 -11.88 1.22
C SER A 8 8.87 -11.51 2.43
N MET A 9 9.25 -10.22 2.52
CA MET A 9 9.91 -9.64 3.68
C MET A 9 9.19 -8.36 4.11
N SER A 10 8.96 -8.21 5.42
CA SER A 10 8.25 -7.08 6.03
C SER A 10 9.04 -6.53 7.22
N ARG A 11 8.62 -5.36 7.73
CA ARG A 11 9.27 -4.69 8.88
C ARG A 11 9.38 -5.60 10.10
N CYS A 12 10.52 -5.52 10.79
CA CYS A 12 10.66 -6.03 12.15
C CYS A 12 10.18 -4.94 13.14
N PRO A 13 9.34 -5.27 14.12
CA PRO A 13 8.91 -4.31 15.12
C PRO A 13 10.10 -3.72 15.89
N PRO A 14 10.08 -2.40 16.24
CA PRO A 14 11.20 -1.71 16.90
C PRO A 14 11.59 -2.25 18.28
N SER A 15 10.71 -3.02 18.92
CA SER A 15 10.88 -3.54 20.28
C SER A 15 11.88 -4.69 20.41
N LEU A 16 12.42 -5.23 19.31
CA LEU A 16 13.37 -6.34 19.33
C LEU A 16 14.80 -5.88 19.02
N GLN A 17 15.61 -5.60 20.04
CA GLN A 17 17.07 -5.40 19.88
C GLN A 17 17.77 -6.64 19.27
N ASN A 18 17.31 -7.84 19.63
CA ASN A 18 17.75 -9.11 19.01
C ASN A 18 17.22 -9.31 17.57
N GLY A 19 16.30 -8.47 17.12
CA GLY A 19 15.67 -8.55 15.79
C GLY A 19 16.61 -8.15 14.67
N LEU A 20 17.61 -7.32 14.96
CA LEU A 20 18.47 -6.72 13.94
C LEU A 20 19.53 -7.70 13.39
N GLU A 21 20.19 -8.46 14.26
CA GLU A 21 21.05 -9.57 13.83
C GLU A 21 20.27 -10.67 13.13
N LYS A 22 19.06 -10.97 13.63
CA LYS A 22 18.15 -11.93 12.99
C LYS A 22 17.78 -11.46 11.59
N MET A 23 17.52 -10.17 11.39
CA MET A 23 17.23 -9.60 10.07
C MET A 23 18.39 -9.77 9.09
N LYS A 24 19.65 -9.52 9.50
CA LYS A 24 20.82 -9.78 8.65
C LYS A 24 20.90 -11.24 8.20
N LYS A 25 20.72 -12.18 9.14
CA LYS A 25 20.72 -13.62 8.84
C LYS A 25 19.56 -13.98 7.90
N ASN A 26 18.40 -13.37 8.10
CA ASN A 26 17.22 -13.57 7.26
C ASN A 26 17.45 -13.08 5.82
N VAL A 27 18.09 -11.93 5.62
CA VAL A 27 18.44 -11.41 4.28
C VAL A 27 19.31 -12.41 3.53
N ARG A 28 20.39 -12.89 4.14
CA ARG A 28 21.25 -13.90 3.52
C ARG A 28 20.52 -15.21 3.22
N ALA A 29 19.71 -15.69 4.17
CA ALA A 29 18.93 -16.91 4.00
C ALA A 29 17.89 -16.77 2.86
N LEU A 30 17.25 -15.62 2.74
CA LEU A 30 16.26 -15.29 1.72
C LEU A 30 16.86 -15.40 0.31
N PHE A 31 17.98 -14.71 0.05
CA PHE A 31 18.64 -14.76 -1.27
C PHE A 31 19.22 -16.15 -1.56
N THR A 32 19.75 -16.84 -0.55
CA THR A 32 20.24 -18.22 -0.72
C THR A 32 19.10 -19.18 -1.07
N LEU A 33 17.94 -19.02 -0.45
CA LEU A 33 16.76 -19.82 -0.73
C LEU A 33 16.21 -19.51 -2.13
N ALA A 34 16.09 -18.23 -2.48
CA ALA A 34 15.63 -17.77 -3.78
C ALA A 34 16.50 -18.32 -4.94
N ALA A 35 17.82 -18.38 -4.74
CA ALA A 35 18.74 -19.01 -5.69
C ALA A 35 18.47 -20.51 -5.87
N LYS A 36 18.20 -21.24 -4.78
CA LYS A 36 17.92 -22.68 -4.82
C LYS A 36 16.56 -23.01 -5.45
N VAL A 37 15.56 -22.16 -5.27
CA VAL A 37 14.18 -22.36 -5.73
C VAL A 37 13.84 -21.57 -6.99
N SER A 38 14.84 -21.03 -7.69
CA SER A 38 14.67 -20.24 -8.90
C SER A 38 13.87 -21.01 -9.98
N PRO A 39 12.88 -20.40 -10.67
CA PRO A 39 12.55 -18.96 -10.69
C PRO A 39 11.79 -18.47 -9.44
N THR A 40 12.13 -17.28 -8.93
CA THR A 40 11.57 -16.75 -7.68
C THR A 40 11.32 -15.24 -7.75
N ILE A 41 10.23 -14.79 -7.13
CA ILE A 41 9.95 -13.37 -6.91
C ILE A 41 10.18 -13.07 -5.42
N ILE A 42 11.00 -12.07 -5.12
CA ILE A 42 11.16 -11.52 -3.77
C ILE A 42 10.34 -10.25 -3.69
N PHE A 43 9.35 -10.20 -2.80
CA PHE A 43 8.54 -9.01 -2.55
C PHE A 43 8.99 -8.32 -1.25
N VAL A 44 9.23 -7.01 -1.33
CA VAL A 44 9.66 -6.18 -0.20
C VAL A 44 8.69 -5.00 -0.07
N ASP A 45 7.84 -5.04 0.95
CA ASP A 45 6.93 -3.93 1.24
C ASP A 45 7.59 -2.89 2.15
N GLU A 46 7.16 -1.64 2.04
CA GLU A 46 7.71 -0.49 2.78
C GLU A 46 9.25 -0.43 2.73
N VAL A 47 9.81 -0.59 1.52
CA VAL A 47 11.25 -0.70 1.32
C VAL A 47 12.02 0.55 1.80
N ASP A 48 11.35 1.70 1.92
CA ASP A 48 11.89 2.94 2.50
C ASP A 48 12.34 2.79 3.96
N SER A 49 11.75 1.84 4.69
CA SER A 49 12.16 1.54 6.06
C SER A 49 13.48 0.79 6.18
N MET A 50 13.88 0.07 5.14
CA MET A 50 15.11 -0.74 5.11
C MET A 50 16.18 -0.14 4.21
N LEU A 51 15.80 0.49 3.09
CA LEU A 51 16.69 1.02 2.06
C LEU A 51 16.59 2.55 1.90
N GLY A 52 16.10 3.26 2.92
CA GLY A 52 16.05 4.73 2.93
C GLY A 52 17.43 5.39 2.69
N GLN A 53 17.44 6.69 2.35
CA GLN A 53 18.65 7.45 2.09
C GLN A 53 19.70 7.33 3.22
N ARG A 54 20.97 7.15 2.84
CA ARG A 54 22.11 6.89 3.75
C ARG A 54 22.43 8.07 4.69
N THR A 55 21.89 9.24 4.38
CA THR A 55 22.25 10.54 4.98
C THR A 55 21.29 10.98 6.08
N ARG A 56 20.31 10.14 6.48
CA ARG A 56 19.44 10.48 7.61
C ARG A 56 20.27 10.63 8.89
N VAL A 57 20.39 11.87 9.36
CA VAL A 57 21.07 12.20 10.62
C VAL A 57 20.35 11.45 11.75
N GLY A 58 21.08 10.60 12.47
CA GLY A 58 20.52 9.71 13.51
C GLY A 58 20.22 8.27 13.07
N GLU A 59 20.59 7.87 11.85
CA GLU A 59 20.48 6.47 11.43
C GLU A 59 21.35 5.54 12.30
N HIS A 60 20.73 4.50 12.85
CA HIS A 60 21.42 3.51 13.69
C HIS A 60 22.43 2.70 12.86
N GLU A 61 23.68 2.56 13.34
CA GLU A 61 24.78 1.88 12.62
C GLU A 61 24.39 0.47 12.15
N ALA A 62 23.56 -0.22 12.92
CA ALA A 62 23.15 -1.57 12.58
C ALA A 62 22.06 -1.63 11.49
N MET A 63 21.29 -0.55 11.25
CA MET A 63 20.44 -0.43 10.07
C MET A 63 21.28 -0.31 8.80
N ARG A 64 22.36 0.49 8.84
CA ARG A 64 23.34 0.59 7.74
C ARG A 64 23.96 -0.76 7.39
N LYS A 65 24.27 -1.57 8.41
CA LYS A 65 24.80 -2.94 8.21
C LYS A 65 23.80 -3.86 7.51
N ILE A 66 22.49 -3.71 7.75
CA ILE A 66 21.45 -4.48 7.04
C ILE A 66 21.32 -4.01 5.60
N LYS A 67 21.27 -2.69 5.39
CA LYS A 67 21.20 -2.10 4.05
C LYS A 67 22.36 -2.57 3.17
N ASN A 68 23.58 -2.53 3.70
CA ASN A 68 24.77 -2.99 2.99
C ASN A 68 24.71 -4.50 2.67
N GLU A 69 24.24 -5.32 3.61
CA GLU A 69 24.06 -6.76 3.38
C GLU A 69 23.05 -7.00 2.24
N PHE A 70 21.91 -6.33 2.28
CA PHE A 70 20.87 -6.46 1.25
C PHE A 70 21.38 -6.05 -0.13
N MET A 71 22.03 -4.89 -0.24
CA MET A 71 22.59 -4.40 -1.51
C MET A 71 23.66 -5.36 -2.06
N THR A 72 24.51 -5.92 -1.19
CA THR A 72 25.54 -6.88 -1.59
C THR A 72 24.92 -8.13 -2.23
N HIS A 73 23.84 -8.68 -1.66
CA HIS A 73 23.14 -9.83 -2.24
C HIS A 73 22.37 -9.45 -3.50
N TRP A 74 21.73 -8.26 -3.53
CA TRP A 74 21.02 -7.77 -4.71
C TRP A 74 21.97 -7.62 -5.90
N ASP A 75 23.09 -6.90 -5.75
CA ASP A 75 24.08 -6.71 -6.82
C ASP A 75 24.63 -8.07 -7.30
N GLY A 76 24.79 -9.03 -6.38
CA GLY A 76 25.18 -10.40 -6.69
C GLY A 76 24.22 -11.12 -7.63
N LEU A 77 22.92 -10.83 -7.59
CA LEU A 77 21.93 -11.45 -8.49
C LEU A 77 22.16 -11.09 -9.96
N LEU A 78 22.63 -9.87 -10.24
CA LEU A 78 22.85 -9.40 -11.62
C LEU A 78 24.05 -10.09 -12.29
N THR A 79 24.97 -10.64 -11.50
CA THR A 79 26.20 -11.26 -12.00
C THR A 79 26.03 -12.74 -12.39
N LYS A 80 24.96 -13.40 -11.95
CA LYS A 80 24.78 -14.84 -12.11
C LYS A 80 23.82 -15.16 -13.25
N THR A 81 24.35 -15.72 -14.32
CA THR A 81 23.63 -15.97 -15.58
C THR A 81 22.59 -17.11 -15.54
N GLY A 82 22.45 -17.82 -14.41
CA GLY A 82 21.51 -18.94 -14.23
C GLY A 82 20.39 -18.73 -13.21
N GLU A 83 20.44 -17.66 -12.43
CA GLU A 83 19.43 -17.38 -11.39
C GLU A 83 18.38 -16.41 -11.94
N ARG A 84 17.14 -16.87 -12.10
CA ARG A 84 16.00 -16.01 -12.45
C ARG A 84 15.30 -15.54 -11.18
N ILE A 85 15.72 -14.39 -10.66
CA ILE A 85 15.16 -13.81 -9.44
C ILE A 85 14.72 -12.38 -9.74
N LEU A 86 13.45 -12.09 -9.46
CA LEU A 86 12.87 -10.75 -9.59
C LEU A 86 12.63 -10.16 -8.20
N VAL A 87 13.19 -8.99 -7.91
CA VAL A 87 12.89 -8.25 -6.68
C VAL A 87 11.83 -7.20 -7.01
N LEU A 88 10.67 -7.31 -6.39
CA LEU A 88 9.59 -6.33 -6.42
C LEU A 88 9.56 -5.60 -5.08
N ALA A 89 9.63 -4.27 -5.11
CA ALA A 89 9.62 -3.46 -3.91
C ALA A 89 8.51 -2.41 -3.97
N ALA A 90 7.81 -2.21 -2.86
CA ALA A 90 6.75 -1.21 -2.72
C ALA A 90 7.14 -0.15 -1.68
N THR A 91 6.79 1.11 -1.94
CA THR A 91 6.98 2.22 -1.00
C THR A 91 5.96 3.32 -1.25
N ASN A 92 5.56 4.00 -0.18
CA ASN A 92 4.79 5.24 -0.24
C ASN A 92 5.70 6.50 -0.27
N ARG A 93 7.02 6.32 -0.17
CA ARG A 93 8.02 7.40 -0.13
C ARG A 93 9.12 7.14 -1.17
N PRO A 94 8.82 7.24 -2.48
CA PRO A 94 9.78 6.90 -3.53
C PRO A 94 11.02 7.80 -3.52
N PHE A 95 10.90 9.06 -3.08
CA PHE A 95 12.00 10.02 -3.00
C PHE A 95 12.97 9.74 -1.83
N ASP A 96 12.52 9.00 -0.82
CA ASP A 96 13.34 8.61 0.33
C ASP A 96 14.28 7.43 0.01
N LEU A 97 14.19 6.84 -1.19
CA LEU A 97 14.99 5.69 -1.61
C LEU A 97 16.31 6.06 -2.26
N ASP A 98 17.31 5.20 -2.07
CA ASP A 98 18.63 5.28 -2.70
C ASP A 98 18.52 5.38 -4.24
N GLU A 99 19.35 6.22 -4.85
CA GLU A 99 19.37 6.46 -6.30
C GLU A 99 19.79 5.21 -7.09
N ALA A 100 20.46 4.26 -6.44
CA ALA A 100 20.87 2.99 -7.05
C ALA A 100 19.70 2.08 -7.48
N ILE A 101 18.45 2.42 -7.14
CA ILE A 101 17.25 1.67 -7.55
C ILE A 101 16.82 2.09 -8.96
N ILE A 102 17.26 1.30 -9.95
CA ILE A 102 17.29 1.63 -11.39
C ILE A 102 15.91 1.75 -12.06
N ARG A 103 14.90 1.00 -11.60
CA ARG A 103 13.55 0.99 -12.23
C ARG A 103 12.47 1.28 -11.20
N ARG A 104 11.78 2.41 -11.38
CA ARG A 104 10.66 2.84 -10.54
C ARG A 104 9.42 2.96 -11.42
N VAL A 105 8.32 2.39 -10.97
CA VAL A 105 7.00 2.59 -11.58
C VAL A 105 6.18 3.40 -10.60
N MET A 106 5.82 4.62 -10.98
CA MET A 106 4.93 5.46 -10.17
C MET A 106 3.49 5.06 -10.44
N VAL A 107 2.76 4.71 -9.37
CA VAL A 107 1.33 4.42 -9.44
C VAL A 107 0.59 5.67 -9.01
N GLY A 108 -0.03 6.36 -9.98
CA GLY A 108 -0.82 7.57 -9.71
C GLY A 108 -2.23 7.26 -9.21
N LEU A 109 -2.95 8.31 -8.81
CA LEU A 109 -4.35 8.20 -8.43
C LEU A 109 -5.21 7.65 -9.58
N PRO A 110 -6.19 6.78 -9.30
CA PRO A 110 -7.03 6.20 -10.34
C PRO A 110 -7.91 7.26 -11.00
N SER A 111 -8.06 7.16 -12.33
CA SER A 111 -8.96 8.00 -13.13
C SER A 111 -10.44 7.80 -12.76
N VAL A 112 -11.35 8.58 -13.36
CA VAL A 112 -12.80 8.38 -13.16
C VAL A 112 -13.20 6.98 -13.60
N GLU A 113 -12.72 6.56 -14.77
CA GLU A 113 -12.99 5.27 -15.40
C GLU A 113 -12.40 4.13 -14.56
N ASN A 114 -11.15 4.28 -14.09
CA ASN A 114 -10.53 3.27 -13.22
C ASN A 114 -11.26 3.15 -11.88
N ARG A 115 -11.73 4.26 -11.30
CA ARG A 115 -12.54 4.21 -10.07
C ARG A 115 -13.88 3.51 -10.27
N GLU A 116 -14.54 3.74 -11.41
CA GLU A 116 -15.74 2.99 -11.78
C GLU A 116 -15.45 1.49 -11.90
N MET A 117 -14.35 1.12 -12.57
CA MET A 117 -13.95 -0.28 -12.70
C MET A 117 -13.63 -0.94 -11.36
N ILE A 118 -12.94 -0.23 -10.45
CA ILE A 118 -12.69 -0.69 -9.08
C ILE A 118 -14.01 -0.94 -8.35
N LEU A 119 -14.94 0.02 -8.38
CA LEU A 119 -16.26 -0.10 -7.76
C LEU A 119 -17.07 -1.29 -8.31
N LYS A 120 -17.11 -1.45 -9.63
CA LYS A 120 -17.77 -2.58 -10.29
C LYS A 120 -17.16 -3.92 -9.88
N THR A 121 -15.83 -3.98 -9.77
CA THR A 121 -15.13 -5.19 -9.35
C THR A 121 -15.44 -5.54 -7.90
N LEU A 122 -15.43 -4.55 -6.99
CA LEU A 122 -15.76 -4.74 -5.58
C LEU A 122 -17.21 -5.18 -5.36
N LEU A 123 -18.14 -4.60 -6.12
CA LEU A 123 -19.58 -4.91 -6.01
C LEU A 123 -20.02 -6.12 -6.84
N SER A 124 -19.10 -6.78 -7.55
CA SER A 124 -19.41 -7.90 -8.47
C SER A 124 -20.11 -9.10 -7.81
N LYS A 125 -19.99 -9.23 -6.48
CA LYS A 125 -20.59 -10.31 -5.68
C LYS A 125 -21.79 -9.87 -4.85
N GLU A 126 -22.13 -8.58 -4.89
CA GLU A 126 -23.19 -8.00 -4.07
C GLU A 126 -24.50 -7.92 -4.85
N LYS A 127 -25.62 -7.93 -4.12
CA LYS A 127 -26.94 -7.64 -4.70
C LYS A 127 -27.09 -6.12 -4.82
N VAL A 128 -27.09 -5.62 -6.04
CA VAL A 128 -27.17 -4.20 -6.36
C VAL A 128 -28.36 -3.91 -7.27
N GLU A 129 -29.12 -2.87 -6.92
CA GLU A 129 -30.27 -2.39 -7.67
C GLU A 129 -30.03 -0.93 -8.09
N ASN A 130 -30.17 -0.65 -9.39
CA ASN A 130 -30.15 0.72 -9.94
C ASN A 130 -28.91 1.56 -9.57
N LEU A 131 -27.72 0.96 -9.51
CA LEU A 131 -26.46 1.72 -9.35
C LEU A 131 -25.97 2.27 -10.70
N ASP A 132 -26.13 3.58 -10.91
CA ASP A 132 -25.46 4.28 -12.01
C ASP A 132 -24.13 4.88 -11.53
N PHE A 133 -23.03 4.29 -11.98
CA PHE A 133 -21.68 4.72 -11.59
C PHE A 133 -21.19 5.98 -12.32
N LYS A 134 -21.97 6.54 -13.25
CA LYS A 134 -21.59 7.71 -14.07
C LYS A 134 -21.81 9.08 -13.41
N GLU A 135 -22.46 9.17 -12.25
CA GLU A 135 -22.77 10.45 -11.61
C GLU A 135 -21.57 11.10 -10.89
N ARG A 136 -20.55 11.56 -11.63
CA ARG A 136 -19.41 12.28 -11.02
C ARG A 136 -18.96 13.58 -11.68
N GLN A 137 -19.47 13.95 -12.86
CA GLN A 137 -18.98 15.17 -13.51
C GLN A 137 -19.47 16.48 -12.86
N LYS A 138 -20.59 16.48 -12.12
CA LYS A 138 -21.16 17.72 -11.55
C LYS A 138 -20.66 18.10 -10.16
N ASP A 139 -20.07 17.16 -9.42
CA ASP A 139 -19.62 17.40 -8.03
C ASP A 139 -18.24 18.05 -7.93
N MET A 140 -17.37 17.85 -8.93
CA MET A 140 -16.02 18.44 -8.93
C MET A 140 -16.07 19.97 -9.09
N GLU A 141 -17.03 20.51 -9.86
CA GLU A 141 -17.26 21.95 -9.97
C GLU A 141 -17.90 22.54 -8.70
N LYS A 142 -18.78 21.77 -8.04
CA LYS A 142 -19.45 22.20 -6.82
C LYS A 142 -18.50 22.22 -5.61
N LYS A 143 -17.66 21.21 -5.44
CA LYS A 143 -16.64 21.17 -4.37
C LYS A 143 -15.55 22.24 -4.52
N LYS A 144 -15.21 22.64 -5.76
CA LYS A 144 -14.27 23.76 -5.98
C LYS A 144 -14.84 25.11 -5.52
N ARG A 145 -16.17 25.24 -5.46
CA ARG A 145 -16.88 26.43 -4.93
C ARG A 145 -17.09 26.37 -3.41
N GLU A 146 -17.26 25.18 -2.84
CA GLU A 146 -17.51 25.00 -1.40
C GLU A 146 -16.23 25.09 -0.55
N ALA A 147 -15.04 24.85 -1.11
CA ALA A 147 -13.77 24.97 -0.40
C ALA A 147 -13.36 26.42 -0.02
N GLN A 148 -14.09 27.44 -0.48
CA GLN A 148 -13.82 28.86 -0.17
C GLN A 148 -14.66 29.44 0.96
N GLY A 149 -15.52 28.64 1.63
CA GLY A 149 -16.30 29.18 2.73
C GLY A 149 -16.89 28.11 3.63
N LYS A 150 -16.16 27.77 4.70
CA LYS A 150 -16.64 27.94 6.09
C LYS A 150 -15.61 27.44 7.10
N SER A 151 -15.33 28.34 8.03
CA SER A 151 -14.69 28.13 9.33
C SER A 151 -15.70 27.56 10.34
N SER A 152 -15.11 26.87 11.33
CA SER A 152 -15.56 26.62 12.72
C SER A 152 -16.79 25.74 12.99
N GLU A 153 -16.49 24.69 13.77
CA GLU A 153 -17.15 24.24 15.02
C GLU A 153 -18.67 23.96 14.97
N ASP A 154 -19.10 22.72 15.28
CA ASP A 154 -19.39 22.31 16.67
C ASP A 154 -19.79 20.81 16.79
N ALA A 155 -19.81 20.33 18.03
CA ALA A 155 -19.95 18.96 18.52
C ALA A 155 -21.26 18.20 18.19
N SER A 156 -21.24 16.86 18.34
CA SER A 156 -22.46 16.12 18.72
C SER A 156 -22.20 14.81 19.48
N GLU A 157 -23.18 14.52 20.32
CA GLU A 157 -23.30 13.58 21.43
C GLU A 157 -23.26 12.09 21.03
N THR A 158 -22.82 11.26 21.97
CA THR A 158 -22.87 9.80 21.92
C THR A 158 -24.25 9.31 22.38
N LYS A 159 -24.94 8.52 21.54
CA LYS A 159 -26.10 7.73 21.96
C LYS A 159 -25.72 6.26 21.99
N GLU A 160 -26.03 5.62 23.12
CA GLU A 160 -25.92 4.18 23.32
C GLU A 160 -26.99 3.48 22.47
N GLU A 161 -26.59 2.53 21.63
CA GLU A 161 -27.51 1.69 20.86
C GLU A 161 -27.64 0.31 21.54
N GLU A 162 -28.85 0.00 21.98
CA GLU A 162 -29.26 -1.32 22.43
C GLU A 162 -29.30 -2.30 21.25
N LYS A 163 -28.59 -3.41 21.38
CA LYS A 163 -28.59 -4.51 20.38
C LYS A 163 -29.86 -5.36 20.53
N GLU A 164 -30.86 -5.08 19.70
CA GLU A 164 -31.85 -6.10 19.33
C GLU A 164 -31.25 -6.99 18.24
N ASP A 165 -31.19 -8.30 18.49
CA ASP A 165 -30.89 -9.33 17.49
C ASP A 165 -32.07 -9.40 16.50
N ARG A 166 -32.07 -8.48 15.53
CA ARG A 166 -32.96 -8.55 14.36
C ARG A 166 -32.31 -9.48 13.36
N GLU A 167 -33.06 -10.49 12.92
CA GLU A 167 -32.68 -11.30 11.76
C GLU A 167 -32.49 -10.37 10.56
N ILE A 168 -31.23 -10.11 10.18
CA ILE A 168 -30.90 -9.11 9.16
C ILE A 168 -31.23 -9.69 7.80
N THR A 169 -32.45 -9.42 7.31
CA THR A 169 -32.77 -9.60 5.89
C THR A 169 -32.01 -8.54 5.09
N LEU A 170 -30.90 -8.94 4.46
CA LEU A 170 -30.09 -8.04 3.64
C LEU A 170 -30.87 -7.63 2.38
N ARG A 171 -31.24 -6.35 2.31
CA ARG A 171 -31.78 -5.72 1.09
C ARG A 171 -30.66 -5.39 0.11
N ALA A 172 -31.01 -5.23 -1.17
CA ALA A 172 -30.05 -4.80 -2.19
C ALA A 172 -29.52 -3.39 -1.91
N LEU A 173 -28.26 -3.17 -2.30
CA LEU A 173 -27.58 -1.88 -2.27
C LEU A 173 -28.11 -0.95 -3.37
N ASN A 174 -28.35 0.30 -3.04
CA ASN A 174 -28.81 1.33 -3.97
C ASN A 174 -27.95 2.62 -3.92
N MET A 175 -28.28 3.60 -4.76
CA MET A 175 -27.51 4.85 -4.86
C MET A 175 -27.57 5.73 -3.61
N GLU A 176 -28.63 5.65 -2.80
CA GLU A 176 -28.75 6.42 -1.56
C GLU A 176 -27.76 5.90 -0.51
N ASP A 177 -27.60 4.58 -0.42
CA ASP A 177 -26.60 3.95 0.46
C ASP A 177 -25.18 4.44 0.13
N MET A 178 -24.86 4.51 -1.17
CA MET A 178 -23.56 5.01 -1.65
C MET A 178 -23.36 6.49 -1.32
N ARG A 179 -24.42 7.30 -1.40
CA ARG A 179 -24.38 8.74 -1.09
C ARG A 179 -24.15 8.97 0.40
N GLN A 180 -24.82 8.20 1.25
CA GLN A 180 -24.64 8.26 2.71
C GLN A 180 -23.22 7.84 3.11
N ALA A 181 -22.74 6.73 2.56
CA ALA A 181 -21.37 6.26 2.81
C ALA A 181 -20.30 7.28 2.39
N LYS A 182 -20.49 7.95 1.24
CA LYS A 182 -19.58 9.00 0.77
C LYS A 182 -19.43 10.16 1.76
N ASN A 183 -20.47 10.49 2.53
CA ASN A 183 -20.41 11.57 3.52
C ASN A 183 -19.65 11.16 4.80
N GLN A 184 -19.51 9.86 5.06
CA GLN A 184 -18.77 9.33 6.21
C GLN A 184 -17.29 9.12 5.90
N VAL A 185 -16.90 9.06 4.62
CA VAL A 185 -15.53 8.77 4.19
C VAL A 185 -14.87 10.03 3.62
N ALA A 186 -13.93 10.59 4.36
CA ALA A 186 -13.06 11.66 3.88
C ALA A 186 -11.98 11.12 2.92
N ALA A 187 -11.51 11.96 2.01
CA ALA A 187 -10.35 11.62 1.19
C ALA A 187 -9.10 11.54 2.07
N SER A 188 -8.30 10.49 1.92
CA SER A 188 -7.10 10.24 2.74
C SER A 188 -5.79 10.74 2.10
N PHE A 189 -5.87 11.46 0.97
CA PHE A 189 -4.71 11.97 0.23
C PHE A 189 -4.80 13.50 0.10
N ALA A 190 -3.67 14.20 0.22
CA ALA A 190 -3.60 15.64 0.02
C ALA A 190 -3.35 15.96 -1.46
N SER A 191 -3.84 17.10 -1.94
CA SER A 191 -3.62 17.56 -3.33
C SER A 191 -2.15 17.89 -3.64
N GLU A 192 -1.31 18.01 -2.61
CA GLU A 192 0.13 18.28 -2.70
C GLU A 192 0.97 17.00 -2.90
N ASP A 193 0.37 15.82 -2.78
CA ASP A 193 1.04 14.52 -2.97
C ASP A 193 1.13 14.09 -4.46
N GLN A 194 0.85 15.01 -5.41
CA GLN A 194 0.91 14.79 -6.86
C GLN A 194 2.21 15.26 -7.51
#